data_AF-A0A0C3S088-F1
#
_entry.id   AF-A0A0C3S088-F1
#
_cell.length_a   1.000
_cell.length_b   1.000
_cell.length_c   1.000
_cell.angle_alpha   90.00
_cell.angle_beta   90.00
_cell.angle_gamma   90.00
#
_symmetry.space_group_name_H-M   'P 1'
#
loop_
_entity.id
_entity.type
_entity.pdbx_description
1 polymer ?
#
loop_
_entity_poly.entity_id
_entity_poly.type
_entity_poly.pdbx_seq_one_letter_code
_entity_poly.pdbx_strand_id
1 'polypeptide(L)'
;MKKGRQTTIYPLGTTDYEEGSASGNQKVLNHLMLQELGFSEEEAAKLLVIIGGDQATVEKVRILKKFAASCPHGYNRYEWVLPLIQLWHMGWSDLERILDTHWGKDITDVSTLAFVNETLGRKVKNVKRPDFYSAQSLVMDNLRAEVGNLWRYAVSPRVHHITNALLGDQMLANSILRIRDSMIHYEFQSAIADGDIGRAMNVMNVRRSKYTNELLELACNFEFEYSASLKEGILNNWLCNLTGNEGCWFPMDLMQEHSN
;
A
#
# COMPACT_ATOMS: atom_id res chain seq x y z
N MET A 1 1.38 -5.73 16.60
CA MET A 1 2.74 -6.13 16.18
C MET A 1 2.82 -7.64 16.14
N LYS A 2 3.21 -8.25 15.01
CA LYS A 2 3.45 -9.69 14.94
C LYS A 2 4.93 -9.98 15.22
N LYS A 3 5.20 -10.93 16.12
CA LYS A 3 6.55 -11.51 16.26
C LYS A 3 7.06 -12.01 14.91
N GLY A 4 8.37 -11.98 14.72
CA GLY A 4 9.02 -12.51 13.51
C GLY A 4 8.61 -13.95 13.25
N ARG A 5 7.73 -14.17 12.28
CA ARG A 5 7.29 -15.47 11.80
C ARG A 5 7.76 -15.60 10.37
N GLN A 6 8.52 -16.66 10.07
CA GLN A 6 8.88 -16.93 8.68
C GLN A 6 7.63 -17.35 7.89
N THR A 7 7.37 -16.67 6.78
CA THR A 7 6.31 -17.03 5.83
C THR A 7 6.85 -18.07 4.85
N THR A 8 6.21 -19.24 4.81
CA THR A 8 6.39 -20.21 3.71
C THR A 8 5.57 -19.74 2.50
N ILE A 9 6.18 -19.80 1.31
CA ILE A 9 5.52 -19.49 0.04
C ILE A 9 5.40 -20.77 -0.78
N TYR A 10 4.25 -20.94 -1.43
CA TYR A 10 4.00 -21.98 -2.41
C TYR A 10 3.61 -21.26 -3.72
N PRO A 11 4.56 -21.04 -4.65
CA PRO A 11 4.27 -20.37 -5.91
C PRO A 11 3.40 -21.27 -6.79
N LEU A 12 2.47 -20.66 -7.52
CA LEU A 12 1.66 -21.30 -8.56
C LEU A 12 2.21 -20.91 -9.94
N GLY A 13 1.79 -21.62 -10.99
CA GLY A 13 2.11 -21.28 -12.36
C GLY A 13 1.60 -19.91 -12.80
N THR A 14 2.33 -19.27 -13.72
CA THR A 14 1.89 -18.04 -14.39
C THR A 14 1.00 -18.36 -15.59
N THR A 15 0.11 -17.44 -15.96
CA THR A 15 -0.78 -17.59 -17.13
C THR A 15 -0.63 -16.44 -18.12
N ASP A 16 -1.03 -16.66 -19.36
CA ASP A 16 -1.13 -15.64 -20.41
C ASP A 16 -2.54 -15.04 -20.57
N TYR A 17 -3.46 -15.33 -19.63
CA TYR A 17 -4.80 -14.78 -19.65
C TYR A 17 -4.79 -13.26 -19.40
N GLU A 18 -5.63 -12.53 -20.13
CA GLU A 18 -5.79 -11.10 -19.87
C GLU A 18 -6.53 -10.86 -18.55
N GLU A 19 -6.04 -9.92 -17.75
CA GLU A 19 -6.62 -9.55 -16.45
C GLU A 19 -7.36 -8.19 -16.48
N GLY A 20 -7.52 -7.60 -17.66
CA GLY A 20 -8.18 -6.30 -17.85
C GLY A 20 -9.70 -6.37 -17.78
N SER A 21 -10.29 -7.55 -17.98
CA SER A 21 -11.74 -7.78 -17.98
C SER A 21 -12.21 -8.76 -16.90
N ALA A 22 -13.51 -8.73 -16.60
CA ALA A 22 -14.12 -9.65 -15.64
C ALA A 22 -14.14 -11.11 -16.13
N SER A 23 -14.28 -11.34 -17.45
CA SER A 23 -14.19 -12.69 -18.04
C SER A 23 -12.73 -13.17 -18.19
N GLY A 24 -11.78 -12.24 -18.27
CA GLY A 24 -10.35 -12.52 -18.14
C GLY A 24 -10.00 -13.03 -16.75
N ASN A 25 -10.35 -12.26 -15.72
CA ASN A 25 -10.22 -12.65 -14.31
C ASN A 25 -10.94 -13.98 -14.00
N GLN A 26 -12.10 -14.24 -14.63
CA GLN A 26 -12.80 -15.52 -14.51
C GLN A 26 -11.95 -16.70 -14.99
N LYS A 27 -11.21 -16.57 -16.10
CA LYS A 27 -10.31 -17.62 -16.60
C LYS A 27 -9.15 -17.86 -15.65
N VAL A 28 -8.55 -16.80 -15.11
CA VAL A 28 -7.48 -16.89 -14.10
C VAL A 28 -7.97 -17.64 -12.87
N LEU A 29 -9.12 -17.27 -12.30
CA LEU A 29 -9.71 -17.95 -11.14
C LEU A 29 -10.00 -19.44 -11.42
N ASN A 30 -10.54 -19.76 -12.59
CA ASN A 30 -10.84 -21.15 -12.98
C ASN A 30 -9.55 -21.97 -13.19
N HIS A 31 -8.51 -21.39 -13.79
CA HIS A 31 -7.21 -22.05 -13.95
C HIS A 31 -6.54 -22.30 -12.59
N LEU A 32 -6.45 -21.28 -11.74
CA LEU A 32 -5.85 -21.41 -10.40
C LEU A 32 -6.56 -22.48 -9.55
N MET A 33 -7.89 -22.46 -9.49
CA MET A 33 -8.63 -23.40 -8.62
C MET A 33 -8.72 -24.81 -9.19
N LEU A 34 -9.01 -24.96 -10.49
CA LEU A 34 -9.38 -26.25 -11.08
C LEU A 34 -8.22 -26.95 -11.80
N GLN A 35 -7.19 -26.20 -12.25
CA GLN A 35 -6.06 -26.76 -13.00
C GLN A 35 -4.78 -26.80 -12.15
N GLU A 36 -4.38 -25.68 -11.54
CA GLU A 36 -3.17 -25.61 -10.71
C GLU A 36 -3.37 -26.29 -9.34
N LEU A 37 -4.45 -25.93 -8.63
CA LEU A 37 -4.77 -26.50 -7.31
C LEU A 37 -5.57 -27.81 -7.39
N GLY A 38 -6.14 -28.14 -8.55
CA GLY A 38 -6.80 -29.41 -8.81
C GLY A 38 -8.12 -29.67 -8.06
N PHE A 39 -8.78 -28.64 -7.53
CA PHE A 39 -10.08 -28.78 -6.85
C PHE A 39 -11.22 -29.05 -7.84
N SER A 40 -12.24 -29.80 -7.41
CA SER A 40 -13.54 -29.79 -8.11
C SER A 40 -14.29 -28.47 -7.89
N GLU A 41 -15.27 -28.16 -8.75
CA GLU A 41 -16.17 -27.01 -8.54
C GLU A 41 -16.88 -27.09 -7.17
N GLU A 42 -17.34 -28.27 -6.76
CA GLU A 42 -17.99 -28.51 -5.47
C GLU A 42 -17.04 -28.43 -4.28
N GLU A 43 -15.73 -28.63 -4.46
CA GLU A 43 -14.73 -28.45 -3.41
C GLU A 43 -14.38 -26.97 -3.27
N ALA A 44 -14.03 -26.31 -4.37
CA ALA A 44 -13.73 -24.88 -4.40
C ALA A 44 -14.91 -24.02 -3.87
N ALA A 45 -16.15 -24.39 -4.19
CA ALA A 45 -17.34 -23.71 -3.69
C ALA A 45 -17.57 -23.81 -2.17
N LYS A 46 -16.88 -24.71 -1.46
CA LYS A 46 -16.93 -24.84 0.01
C LYS A 46 -15.88 -23.98 0.72
N LEU A 47 -14.94 -23.40 -0.04
CA LEU A 47 -13.84 -22.60 0.50
C LEU A 47 -14.23 -21.11 0.62
N LEU A 48 -13.43 -20.36 1.37
CA LEU A 48 -13.33 -18.92 1.26
C LEU A 48 -11.88 -18.57 0.94
N VAL A 49 -11.61 -18.26 -0.32
CA VAL A 49 -10.28 -18.01 -0.87
C VAL A 49 -10.04 -16.51 -0.96
N ILE A 50 -8.97 -16.04 -0.33
CA ILE A 50 -8.53 -14.65 -0.43
C ILE A 50 -7.83 -14.46 -1.77
N ILE A 51 -8.35 -13.59 -2.61
CA ILE A 51 -7.73 -13.19 -3.88
C ILE A 51 -7.18 -11.78 -3.71
N GLY A 52 -5.87 -11.69 -3.51
CA GLY A 52 -5.14 -10.43 -3.40
C GLY A 52 -4.88 -9.81 -4.76
N GLY A 53 -4.96 -8.48 -4.87
CA GLY A 53 -4.56 -7.77 -6.08
C GLY A 53 -4.55 -6.25 -5.93
N ASP A 54 -4.39 -5.56 -7.06
CA ASP A 54 -4.52 -4.11 -7.16
C ASP A 54 -6.00 -3.67 -7.23
N GLN A 55 -6.24 -2.37 -7.41
CA GLN A 55 -7.61 -1.85 -7.50
C GLN A 55 -8.39 -2.41 -8.68
N ALA A 56 -7.73 -2.59 -9.83
CA ALA A 56 -8.38 -3.06 -11.05
C ALA A 56 -8.79 -4.53 -10.89
N THR A 57 -7.89 -5.40 -10.41
CA THR A 57 -8.19 -6.82 -10.14
C THR A 57 -9.39 -6.95 -9.19
N VAL A 58 -9.35 -6.26 -8.05
CA VAL A 58 -10.42 -6.25 -7.06
C VAL A 58 -11.76 -5.78 -7.67
N GLU A 59 -11.75 -4.73 -8.49
CA GLU A 59 -12.93 -4.25 -9.20
C GLU A 59 -13.48 -5.31 -10.18
N LYS A 60 -12.64 -5.95 -10.99
CA LYS A 60 -13.08 -6.99 -11.96
C LYS A 60 -13.67 -8.21 -11.25
N VAL A 61 -13.08 -8.65 -10.14
CA VAL A 61 -13.61 -9.75 -9.33
C VAL A 61 -14.96 -9.36 -8.68
N ARG A 62 -15.11 -8.14 -8.13
CA ARG A 62 -16.43 -7.67 -7.65
C ARG A 62 -17.47 -7.58 -8.77
N ILE A 63 -17.08 -7.18 -9.98
CA ILE A 63 -17.96 -7.15 -11.16
C ILE A 63 -18.40 -8.57 -11.55
N LEU A 64 -17.47 -9.54 -11.56
CA LEU A 64 -17.78 -10.96 -11.82
C LEU A 64 -18.81 -11.49 -10.81
N LYS A 65 -18.62 -11.25 -9.51
CA LYS A 65 -19.60 -11.62 -8.45
C LYS A 65 -20.97 -10.98 -8.67
N LYS A 66 -21.03 -9.72 -9.13
CA LYS A 66 -22.29 -9.02 -9.44
C LYS A 66 -23.03 -9.62 -10.65
N PHE A 67 -22.32 -9.98 -11.72
CA PHE A 67 -22.93 -10.66 -12.88
C PHE A 67 -23.41 -12.07 -12.52
N ALA A 68 -22.66 -12.77 -11.67
CA ALA A 68 -23.00 -14.11 -11.19
C ALA A 68 -24.11 -14.15 -10.12
N ALA A 69 -24.59 -13.00 -9.63
CA ALA A 69 -25.51 -12.93 -8.49
C ALA A 69 -26.88 -13.59 -8.71
N SER A 70 -27.28 -13.82 -9.96
CA SER A 70 -28.50 -14.57 -10.32
C SER A 70 -28.30 -16.10 -10.30
N CYS A 71 -27.08 -16.60 -10.19
CA CYS A 71 -26.79 -18.01 -9.99
C CYS A 71 -27.19 -18.40 -8.56
N PRO A 72 -28.05 -19.41 -8.34
CA PRO A 72 -28.64 -19.67 -7.02
C PRO A 72 -27.62 -20.19 -5.98
N HIS A 73 -26.61 -20.96 -6.39
CA HIS A 73 -25.57 -21.50 -5.51
C HIS A 73 -24.39 -22.10 -6.29
N GLY A 74 -23.30 -22.39 -5.59
CA GLY A 74 -22.16 -23.16 -6.11
C GLY A 74 -21.03 -22.32 -6.68
N TYR A 75 -20.09 -22.99 -7.35
CA TYR A 75 -18.82 -22.42 -7.81
C TYR A 75 -19.01 -21.16 -8.67
N ASN A 76 -19.93 -21.22 -9.63
CA ASN A 76 -20.21 -20.16 -10.59
C ASN A 76 -20.87 -18.90 -9.98
N ARG A 77 -21.20 -18.89 -8.67
CA ARG A 77 -21.64 -17.69 -7.95
C ARG A 77 -20.48 -16.83 -7.43
N TYR A 78 -19.24 -17.37 -7.42
CA TYR A 78 -18.02 -16.70 -6.93
C TYR A 78 -18.09 -16.17 -5.49
N GLU A 79 -19.00 -16.68 -4.66
CA GLU A 79 -19.06 -16.31 -3.23
C GLU A 79 -17.88 -16.82 -2.43
N TRP A 80 -17.30 -17.95 -2.87
CA TRP A 80 -16.03 -18.50 -2.37
C TRP A 80 -14.84 -17.57 -2.57
N VAL A 81 -14.94 -16.52 -3.40
CA VAL A 81 -13.89 -15.52 -3.61
C VAL A 81 -14.04 -14.33 -2.66
N LEU A 82 -13.01 -14.04 -1.85
CA LEU A 82 -12.87 -12.79 -1.12
C LEU A 82 -11.81 -11.89 -1.79
N PRO A 83 -12.21 -10.90 -2.61
CA PRO A 83 -11.25 -9.96 -3.20
C PRO A 83 -10.68 -9.03 -2.12
N LEU A 84 -9.36 -8.85 -2.09
CA LEU A 84 -8.65 -8.10 -1.06
C LEU A 84 -7.58 -7.17 -1.67
N ILE A 85 -7.77 -5.85 -1.52
CA ILE A 85 -6.80 -4.85 -1.96
C ILE A 85 -5.48 -4.96 -1.19
N GLN A 86 -4.34 -4.92 -1.89
CA GLN A 86 -3.02 -5.15 -1.29
C GLN A 86 -2.24 -3.86 -0.91
N LEU A 87 -1.33 -3.98 0.07
CA LEU A 87 -0.74 -2.84 0.77
C LEU A 87 0.31 -2.08 -0.03
N TRP A 88 1.14 -2.75 -0.85
CA TRP A 88 2.21 -2.07 -1.56
C TRP A 88 1.67 -1.11 -2.62
N HIS A 89 0.68 -1.52 -3.40
CA HIS A 89 0.00 -0.65 -4.37
C HIS A 89 -0.62 0.60 -3.72
N MET A 90 -1.20 0.47 -2.52
CA MET A 90 -1.74 1.60 -1.77
C MET A 90 -0.63 2.53 -1.27
N GLY A 91 0.48 1.99 -0.76
CA GLY A 91 1.68 2.75 -0.39
C GLY A 91 2.31 3.49 -1.58
N TRP A 92 2.47 2.80 -2.71
CA TRP A 92 3.05 3.36 -3.94
C TRP A 92 2.21 4.51 -4.50
N SER A 93 0.89 4.40 -4.47
CA SER A 93 0.01 5.50 -4.88
C SER A 93 0.04 6.71 -3.93
N ASP A 94 0.46 6.54 -2.67
CA ASP A 94 0.71 7.67 -1.78
C ASP A 94 2.09 8.29 -2.02
N LEU A 95 3.11 7.52 -2.41
CA LEU A 95 4.37 8.10 -2.92
C LEU A 95 4.12 8.97 -4.15
N GLU A 96 3.30 8.50 -5.11
CA GLU A 96 2.85 9.29 -6.25
C GLU A 96 2.19 10.61 -5.79
N ARG A 97 1.27 10.55 -4.81
CA ARG A 97 0.63 11.74 -4.23
C ARG A 97 1.64 12.68 -3.55
N ILE A 98 2.61 12.16 -2.81
CA ILE A 98 3.63 12.97 -2.11
C ILE A 98 4.54 13.65 -3.12
N LEU A 99 4.98 12.94 -4.16
CA LEU A 99 5.74 13.56 -5.24
C LEU A 99 4.90 14.66 -5.88
N ASP A 100 3.69 14.38 -6.34
CA ASP A 100 2.88 15.36 -7.07
C ASP A 100 2.54 16.61 -6.24
N THR A 101 2.21 16.42 -4.95
CA THR A 101 1.89 17.52 -4.02
C THR A 101 3.11 18.41 -3.74
N HIS A 102 4.30 17.80 -3.59
CA HIS A 102 5.49 18.48 -3.04
C HIS A 102 6.64 18.62 -4.04
N TRP A 103 6.46 18.28 -5.32
CA TRP A 103 7.53 18.35 -6.33
C TRP A 103 8.07 19.76 -6.52
N GLY A 104 7.17 20.75 -6.56
CA GLY A 104 7.52 22.12 -6.93
C GLY A 104 7.77 22.31 -8.42
N LYS A 105 7.80 23.58 -8.85
CA LYS A 105 8.13 23.97 -10.23
C LYS A 105 9.48 24.67 -10.36
N ASP A 106 10.01 25.15 -9.24
CA ASP A 106 11.22 25.95 -9.17
C ASP A 106 12.30 25.14 -8.44
N ILE A 107 13.40 24.87 -9.14
CA ILE A 107 14.57 24.14 -8.61
C ILE A 107 15.45 25.00 -7.70
N THR A 108 15.06 26.24 -7.41
CA THR A 108 15.70 27.11 -6.42
C THR A 108 14.94 27.18 -5.08
N ASP A 109 13.68 26.72 -5.05
CA ASP A 109 12.89 26.65 -3.81
C ASP A 109 13.28 25.40 -3.00
N VAL A 110 14.08 25.64 -1.94
CA VAL A 110 14.59 24.59 -1.03
C VAL A 110 13.49 23.78 -0.33
N SER A 111 12.24 24.26 -0.30
CA SER A 111 11.10 23.53 0.29
C SER A 111 10.56 22.40 -0.59
N THR A 112 11.05 22.28 -1.83
CA THR A 112 10.49 21.38 -2.86
C THR A 112 11.27 20.08 -3.01
N LEU A 113 10.59 19.01 -3.44
CA LEU A 113 11.26 17.73 -3.76
C LEU A 113 12.08 17.81 -5.06
N ALA A 114 11.79 18.74 -5.99
CA ALA A 114 12.64 18.97 -7.17
C ALA A 114 14.01 19.52 -6.77
N PHE A 115 14.07 20.56 -5.90
CA PHE A 115 15.33 21.07 -5.35
C PHE A 115 16.12 19.95 -4.65
N VAL A 116 15.45 19.15 -3.81
CA VAL A 116 16.12 18.07 -3.06
C VAL A 116 16.58 16.94 -3.98
N ASN A 117 15.81 16.59 -5.00
CA ASN A 117 16.21 15.60 -6.00
C ASN A 117 17.49 16.04 -6.74
N GLU A 118 17.55 17.30 -7.20
CA GLU A 118 18.74 17.86 -7.86
C GLU A 118 19.94 17.94 -6.91
N THR A 119 19.74 18.48 -5.70
CA THR A 119 20.79 18.63 -4.67
C THR A 119 21.40 17.29 -4.25
N LEU A 120 20.62 16.22 -4.23
CA LEU A 120 21.09 14.87 -3.92
C LEU A 120 21.58 14.09 -5.16
N GLY A 121 21.63 14.70 -6.35
CA GLY A 121 22.06 14.07 -7.60
C GLY A 121 21.17 12.92 -8.07
N ARG A 122 19.89 12.93 -7.69
CA ARG A 122 18.92 11.84 -7.94
C ARG A 122 18.19 12.03 -9.26
N LYS A 123 17.64 10.92 -9.78
CA LYS A 123 16.93 10.87 -11.07
C LYS A 123 15.45 10.48 -10.91
N VAL A 124 14.84 10.81 -9.76
CA VAL A 124 13.40 10.61 -9.56
C VAL A 124 12.64 11.53 -10.52
N LYS A 125 11.48 11.08 -10.98
CA LYS A 125 10.59 11.85 -11.84
C LYS A 125 9.23 11.97 -11.16
N ASN A 126 8.64 13.16 -11.13
CA ASN A 126 7.21 13.29 -10.83
C ASN A 126 6.40 12.82 -12.04
N VAL A 127 5.99 11.55 -12.02
CA VAL A 127 5.14 10.90 -13.02
C VAL A 127 4.20 9.94 -12.30
N LYS A 128 3.07 9.63 -12.93
CA LYS A 128 2.19 8.53 -12.50
C LYS A 128 2.98 7.22 -12.45
N ARG A 129 2.82 6.43 -11.38
CA ARG A 129 3.62 5.21 -11.10
C ARG A 129 5.14 5.49 -11.19
N PRO A 130 5.70 6.36 -10.31
CA PRO A 130 7.13 6.63 -10.29
C PRO A 130 7.91 5.38 -9.86
N ASP A 131 9.21 5.27 -10.17
CA ASP A 131 10.01 4.14 -9.66
C ASP A 131 9.93 4.07 -8.12
N PHE A 132 9.43 2.95 -7.61
CA PHE A 132 9.04 2.82 -6.20
C PHE A 132 10.22 3.06 -5.27
N TYR A 133 11.35 2.38 -5.49
CA TYR A 133 12.51 2.46 -4.60
C TYR A 133 13.19 3.84 -4.64
N SER A 134 13.31 4.45 -5.82
CA SER A 134 13.90 5.77 -5.96
C SER A 134 13.02 6.86 -5.34
N ALA A 135 11.70 6.80 -5.54
CA ALA A 135 10.74 7.72 -4.92
C ALA A 135 10.70 7.56 -3.39
N GLN A 136 10.61 6.32 -2.90
CA GLN A 136 10.66 5.97 -1.48
C GLN A 136 11.91 6.52 -0.81
N SER A 137 13.09 6.29 -1.39
CA SER A 137 14.36 6.79 -0.84
C SER A 137 14.41 8.32 -0.85
N LEU A 138 13.95 9.00 -1.92
CA LEU A 138 13.93 10.47 -1.96
C LEU A 138 13.10 11.05 -0.81
N VAL A 139 11.88 10.55 -0.62
CA VAL A 139 10.97 11.01 0.45
C VAL A 139 11.57 10.73 1.83
N MET A 140 12.10 9.53 2.05
CA MET A 140 12.64 9.14 3.36
C MET A 140 13.94 9.83 3.74
N ASP A 141 14.89 9.99 2.81
CA ASP A 141 16.17 10.61 3.11
C ASP A 141 16.02 12.12 3.30
N ASN A 142 15.10 12.73 2.57
CA ASN A 142 14.65 14.09 2.82
C ASN A 142 14.05 14.25 4.23
N LEU A 143 13.10 13.38 4.61
CA LEU A 143 12.48 13.43 5.94
C LEU A 143 13.52 13.29 7.06
N ARG A 144 14.49 12.38 6.90
CA ARG A 144 15.60 12.19 7.86
C ARG A 144 16.45 13.46 7.99
N ALA A 145 16.75 14.13 6.89
CA ALA A 145 17.51 15.38 6.90
C ALA A 145 16.76 16.51 7.62
N GLU A 146 15.47 16.70 7.32
CA GLU A 146 14.61 17.71 7.94
C GLU A 146 14.44 17.48 9.45
N VAL A 147 14.10 16.26 9.86
CA VAL A 147 13.97 15.89 11.29
C VAL A 147 15.31 16.05 12.02
N GLY A 148 16.42 15.67 11.38
CA GLY A 148 17.76 15.89 11.91
C GLY A 148 18.12 17.37 12.07
N ASN A 149 17.66 18.24 11.17
CA ASN A 149 17.84 19.69 11.27
C ASN A 149 17.00 20.28 12.42
N LEU A 150 15.71 19.93 12.49
CA LEU A 150 14.83 20.34 13.60
C LEU A 150 15.36 19.90 14.97
N TRP A 151 15.89 18.67 15.07
CA TRP A 151 16.52 18.18 16.29
C TRP A 151 17.73 19.02 16.70
N ARG A 152 18.61 19.39 15.75
CA ARG A 152 19.75 20.28 16.01
C ARG A 152 19.34 21.63 16.59
N TYR A 153 18.24 22.22 16.11
CA TYR A 153 17.68 23.44 16.71
C TYR A 153 17.13 23.18 18.12
N ALA A 154 16.37 22.11 18.32
CA ALA A 154 15.75 21.79 19.61
C ALA A 154 16.74 21.50 20.75
N VAL A 155 17.91 20.91 20.44
CA VAL A 155 18.96 20.59 21.44
C VAL A 155 20.07 21.64 21.53
N SER A 156 20.03 22.70 20.71
CA SER A 156 21.04 23.76 20.75
C SER A 156 20.78 24.69 21.95
N PRO A 157 21.75 24.93 22.84
CA PRO A 157 21.58 25.86 23.97
C PRO A 157 21.55 27.34 23.55
N ARG A 158 21.59 27.65 22.25
CA ARG A 158 21.46 29.02 21.76
C ARG A 158 19.98 29.37 21.64
N VAL A 159 19.51 30.25 22.54
CA VAL A 159 18.24 30.97 22.34
C VAL A 159 18.29 31.67 20.99
N HIS A 160 17.45 31.23 20.06
CA HIS A 160 17.27 31.91 18.78
C HIS A 160 15.99 32.72 18.86
N HIS A 161 16.13 34.04 18.71
CA HIS A 161 14.98 34.93 18.59
C HIS A 161 14.22 34.56 17.33
N ILE A 162 13.06 33.91 17.51
CA ILE A 162 12.05 33.80 16.46
C ILE A 162 11.52 35.22 16.26
N THR A 163 12.15 35.97 15.35
CA THR A 163 11.73 37.32 15.01
C THR A 163 10.36 37.25 14.34
N ASN A 164 9.38 37.94 14.95
CA ASN A 164 8.02 38.01 14.46
C ASN A 164 7.96 38.54 13.02
N ALA A 165 7.78 37.63 12.06
CA ALA A 165 7.36 37.93 10.70
C ALA A 165 6.05 37.18 10.43
N LEU A 166 4.92 37.75 10.87
CA LEU A 166 3.57 37.25 10.57
C LEU A 166 3.12 37.63 9.14
N LEU A 167 4.05 37.54 8.19
CA LEU A 167 3.82 37.50 6.75
C LEU A 167 4.26 36.11 6.32
N GLY A 168 3.28 35.27 5.95
CA GLY A 168 3.46 33.83 5.87
C GLY A 168 4.64 33.40 5.01
N ASP A 169 5.63 32.78 5.64
CA ASP A 169 6.73 32.10 4.95
C ASP A 169 6.17 30.86 4.22
N GLN A 170 5.95 31.02 2.91
CA GLN A 170 5.43 29.97 2.05
C GLN A 170 6.38 28.76 2.00
N MET A 171 7.70 28.97 2.10
CA MET A 171 8.70 27.91 2.05
C MET A 171 8.70 27.09 3.34
N LEU A 172 8.52 27.75 4.48
CA LEU A 172 8.28 27.09 5.77
C LEU A 172 6.94 26.33 5.76
N ALA A 173 5.86 26.92 5.23
CA ALA A 173 4.56 26.26 5.12
C ALA A 173 4.62 25.00 4.24
N ASN A 174 5.25 25.10 3.06
CA ASN A 174 5.52 23.97 2.17
C ASN A 174 6.33 22.88 2.90
N SER A 175 7.39 23.26 3.62
CA SER A 175 8.25 22.34 4.36
C SER A 175 7.48 21.60 5.46
N ILE A 176 6.66 22.30 6.25
CA ILE A 176 5.82 21.71 7.30
C ILE A 176 4.84 20.68 6.69
N LEU A 177 4.17 21.02 5.58
CA LEU A 177 3.22 20.12 4.91
C LEU A 177 3.92 18.88 4.32
N ARG A 178 5.10 19.07 3.71
CA ARG A 178 5.93 18.00 3.14
C ARG A 178 6.46 17.06 4.23
N ILE A 179 6.94 17.60 5.35
CA ILE A 179 7.37 16.82 6.53
C ILE A 179 6.19 16.03 7.09
N ARG A 180 5.03 16.66 7.32
CA ARG A 180 3.81 15.99 7.81
C ARG A 180 3.43 14.79 6.93
N ASP A 181 3.31 15.01 5.63
CA ASP A 181 2.89 13.96 4.70
C ASP A 181 3.92 12.82 4.63
N SER A 182 5.21 13.17 4.66
CA SER A 182 6.32 12.20 4.68
C SER A 182 6.36 11.41 6.00
N MET A 183 6.05 12.02 7.14
CA MET A 183 5.93 11.34 8.45
C MET A 183 4.75 10.37 8.48
N ILE A 184 3.61 10.74 7.91
CA ILE A 184 2.45 9.84 7.75
C ILE A 184 2.84 8.64 6.86
N HIS A 185 3.59 8.87 5.79
CA HIS A 185 4.11 7.78 4.97
C HIS A 185 5.15 6.92 5.70
N TYR A 186 6.03 7.50 6.51
CA TYR A 186 6.97 6.77 7.36
C TYR A 186 6.25 5.87 8.37
N GLU A 187 5.20 6.36 9.03
CA GLU A 187 4.39 5.55 9.95
C GLU A 187 3.72 4.36 9.24
N PHE A 188 3.22 4.54 8.01
CA PHE A 188 2.72 3.41 7.20
C PHE A 188 3.77 2.33 6.95
N GLN A 189 5.01 2.74 6.61
CA GLN A 189 6.10 1.83 6.30
C GLN A 189 6.65 1.14 7.56
N SER A 190 6.73 1.86 8.70
CA SER A 190 7.04 1.29 10.02
C SER A 190 5.98 0.27 10.43
N ALA A 191 4.70 0.62 10.32
CA ALA A 191 3.59 -0.28 10.64
C ALA A 191 3.64 -1.58 9.82
N ILE A 192 3.99 -1.49 8.53
CA ILE A 192 4.24 -2.66 7.68
C ILE A 192 5.43 -3.49 8.20
N ALA A 193 6.58 -2.88 8.46
CA ALA A 193 7.80 -3.56 8.93
C ALA A 193 7.60 -4.27 10.29
N ASP A 194 6.80 -3.68 11.18
CA ASP A 194 6.42 -4.22 12.49
C ASP A 194 5.31 -5.31 12.40
N GLY A 195 4.78 -5.58 11.21
CA GLY A 195 3.64 -6.48 11.04
C GLY A 195 2.38 -5.98 11.75
N ASP A 196 2.22 -4.66 11.90
CA ASP A 196 1.11 -4.00 12.58
C ASP A 196 0.14 -3.38 11.58
N ILE A 197 -0.73 -4.23 11.04
CA ILE A 197 -1.76 -3.83 10.08
C ILE A 197 -2.79 -2.87 10.70
N GLY A 198 -2.99 -2.89 12.03
CA GLY A 198 -3.86 -1.92 12.71
C GLY A 198 -3.34 -0.49 12.57
N ARG A 199 -2.04 -0.28 12.81
CA ARG A 199 -1.37 1.00 12.53
C ARG A 199 -1.43 1.36 11.04
N ALA A 200 -1.17 0.40 10.13
CA ALA A 200 -1.24 0.65 8.70
C ALA A 200 -2.65 1.10 8.23
N MET A 201 -3.70 0.47 8.73
CA MET A 201 -5.10 0.85 8.48
C MET A 201 -5.42 2.25 9.03
N ASN A 202 -5.00 2.56 10.26
CA ASN A 202 -5.19 3.89 10.85
C ASN A 202 -4.57 5.00 9.99
N VAL A 203 -3.38 4.76 9.46
CA VAL A 203 -2.73 5.69 8.52
C VAL A 203 -3.50 5.82 7.21
N MET A 204 -3.98 4.71 6.63
CA MET A 204 -4.74 4.77 5.39
C MET A 204 -6.09 5.48 5.56
N ASN A 205 -6.77 5.31 6.69
CA ASN A 205 -8.06 5.95 7.00
C ASN A 205 -7.99 7.49 7.02
N VAL A 206 -6.83 8.09 7.36
CA VAL A 206 -6.65 9.56 7.36
C VAL A 206 -6.18 10.13 5.99
N ARG A 207 -5.90 9.29 4.97
CA ARG A 207 -5.36 9.69 3.66
C ARG A 207 -6.45 9.70 2.55
N ARG A 208 -6.90 10.90 2.14
CA ARG A 208 -7.69 11.05 0.90
C ARG A 208 -6.88 10.52 -0.29
N SER A 209 -7.38 9.48 -0.94
CA SER A 209 -6.71 8.79 -2.05
C SER A 209 -7.72 8.24 -3.07
N LYS A 210 -7.24 7.76 -4.22
CA LYS A 210 -8.07 7.01 -5.19
C LYS A 210 -8.68 5.71 -4.61
N TYR A 211 -8.14 5.24 -3.49
CA TYR A 211 -8.63 4.09 -2.73
C TYR A 211 -9.66 4.46 -1.66
N THR A 212 -10.16 5.70 -1.58
CA THR A 212 -11.07 6.10 -0.48
C THR A 212 -12.28 5.16 -0.32
N ASN A 213 -12.88 4.71 -1.44
CA ASN A 213 -13.99 3.74 -1.40
C ASN A 213 -13.52 2.33 -0.97
N GLU A 214 -12.36 1.88 -1.46
CA GLU A 214 -11.77 0.58 -1.10
C GLU A 214 -11.41 0.52 0.39
N LEU A 215 -10.81 1.59 0.91
CA LEU A 215 -10.43 1.73 2.32
C LEU A 215 -11.66 1.84 3.22
N LEU A 216 -12.72 2.51 2.76
CA LEU A 216 -14.00 2.54 3.48
C LEU A 216 -14.66 1.16 3.52
N GLU A 217 -14.77 0.46 2.39
CA GLU A 217 -15.32 -0.90 2.35
C GLU A 217 -14.49 -1.84 3.23
N LEU A 218 -13.16 -1.75 3.15
CA LEU A 218 -12.24 -2.56 3.96
C LEU A 218 -12.34 -2.25 5.45
N ALA A 219 -12.43 -0.97 5.84
CA ALA A 219 -12.61 -0.57 7.23
C ALA A 219 -13.97 -1.03 7.78
N CYS A 220 -15.07 -0.85 7.02
CA CYS A 220 -16.38 -1.36 7.41
C CYS A 220 -16.38 -2.89 7.55
N ASN A 221 -15.76 -3.61 6.62
CA ASN A 221 -15.64 -5.07 6.71
C ASN A 221 -14.81 -5.50 7.93
N PHE A 222 -13.68 -4.82 8.20
CA PHE A 222 -12.83 -5.11 9.36
C PHE A 222 -13.49 -4.73 10.69
N GLU A 223 -14.37 -3.75 10.74
CA GLU A 223 -15.05 -3.34 11.98
C GLU A 223 -16.28 -4.22 12.24
N PHE A 224 -17.16 -4.39 11.23
CA PHE A 224 -18.53 -4.91 11.42
C PHE A 224 -18.77 -6.33 10.85
N GLU A 225 -18.15 -6.70 9.72
CA GLU A 225 -18.54 -7.91 8.97
C GLU A 225 -17.64 -9.13 9.22
N TYR A 226 -16.31 -8.93 9.27
CA TYR A 226 -15.36 -10.04 9.35
C TYR A 226 -15.34 -10.68 10.75
N SER A 227 -15.44 -12.01 10.81
CA SER A 227 -15.21 -12.77 12.05
C SER A 227 -13.76 -12.65 12.50
N ALA A 228 -13.48 -12.89 13.79
CA ALA A 228 -12.11 -12.84 14.33
C ALA A 228 -11.14 -13.75 13.54
N SER A 229 -11.58 -14.97 13.19
CA SER A 229 -10.81 -15.92 12.39
C SER A 229 -10.57 -15.43 10.96
N LEU A 230 -11.53 -14.73 10.34
CA LEU A 230 -11.35 -14.15 9.00
C LEU A 230 -10.40 -12.94 9.04
N LYS A 231 -10.51 -12.07 10.06
CA LYS A 231 -9.53 -11.00 10.30
C LYS A 231 -8.13 -11.61 10.41
N GLU A 232 -7.93 -12.63 11.25
CA GLU A 232 -6.64 -13.33 11.36
C GLU A 232 -6.17 -13.93 10.03
N GLY A 233 -7.05 -14.58 9.27
CA GLY A 233 -6.77 -15.12 7.94
C GLY A 233 -6.26 -14.04 6.96
N ILE A 234 -6.94 -12.90 6.89
CA ILE A 234 -6.51 -11.75 6.08
C ILE A 234 -5.15 -11.24 6.57
N LEU A 235 -4.99 -11.00 7.87
CA LEU A 235 -3.75 -10.54 8.49
C LEU A 235 -2.57 -11.51 8.27
N ASN A 236 -2.82 -12.79 8.00
CA ASN A 236 -1.80 -13.80 7.69
C ASN A 236 -1.41 -13.85 6.20
N ASN A 237 -2.21 -13.28 5.30
CA ASN A 237 -1.99 -13.27 3.86
C ASN A 237 -1.63 -11.87 3.31
N TRP A 238 -1.85 -10.80 4.06
CA TRP A 238 -1.57 -9.42 3.60
C TRP A 238 -0.09 -9.01 3.67
N LEU A 239 0.65 -9.61 4.61
CA LEU A 239 2.07 -9.37 4.85
C LEU A 239 2.82 -10.71 4.86
N CYS A 240 4.04 -10.70 4.35
CA CYS A 240 4.99 -11.81 4.43
C CYS A 240 6.30 -11.39 5.10
N ASN A 241 7.06 -12.37 5.57
CA ASN A 241 8.40 -12.16 6.13
C ASN A 241 9.25 -13.40 5.82
N LEU A 242 10.16 -13.30 4.85
CA LEU A 242 10.93 -14.45 4.36
C LEU A 242 12.08 -14.86 5.30
N THR A 243 12.43 -14.00 6.26
CA THR A 243 13.57 -14.19 7.17
C THR A 243 13.18 -14.74 8.53
N GLY A 244 11.94 -14.48 8.97
CA GLY A 244 11.51 -14.71 10.35
C GLY A 244 12.03 -13.69 11.36
N ASN A 245 12.78 -12.67 10.95
CA ASN A 245 13.29 -11.62 11.85
C ASN A 245 12.22 -10.55 12.13
N GLU A 246 12.24 -9.94 13.32
CA GLU A 246 11.42 -8.77 13.63
C GLU A 246 11.85 -7.56 12.78
N GLY A 247 10.90 -6.70 12.39
CA GLY A 247 11.15 -5.57 11.47
C GLY A 247 11.28 -5.96 9.99
N CYS A 248 11.19 -7.24 9.62
CA CYS A 248 11.34 -7.74 8.25
C CYS A 248 10.02 -8.15 7.58
N TRP A 249 8.88 -7.63 8.05
CA TRP A 249 7.59 -7.80 7.37
C TRP A 249 7.47 -6.85 6.17
N PHE A 250 6.87 -7.33 5.08
CA PHE A 250 6.58 -6.52 3.89
C PHE A 250 5.32 -7.02 3.15
N PRO A 251 4.71 -6.22 2.26
CA PRO A 251 3.45 -6.58 1.61
C PRO A 251 3.55 -7.83 0.73
N MET A 252 2.47 -8.62 0.70
CA MET A 252 2.41 -9.82 -0.12
C MET A 252 2.41 -9.49 -1.63
N ASP A 253 1.78 -8.39 -2.05
CA ASP A 253 1.83 -7.94 -3.44
C ASP A 253 3.23 -7.53 -3.88
N LEU A 254 4.02 -6.87 -3.03
CA LEU A 254 5.43 -6.59 -3.36
C LEU A 254 6.26 -7.86 -3.58
N MET A 255 5.98 -8.93 -2.83
CA MET A 255 6.64 -10.23 -3.05
C MET A 255 6.27 -10.83 -4.40
N GLN A 256 4.99 -10.75 -4.77
CA GLN A 256 4.50 -11.22 -6.07
C GLN A 256 5.12 -10.45 -7.23
N GLU A 257 5.27 -9.12 -7.13
CA GLU A 257 5.93 -8.30 -8.15
C GLU A 257 7.44 -8.59 -8.31
N HIS A 258 8.09 -9.24 -7.35
CA HIS A 258 9.46 -9.76 -7.52
C HIS A 258 9.51 -11.10 -8.26
N SER A 259 8.35 -11.71 -8.51
CA SER A 259 8.19 -13.00 -9.19
C SER A 259 7.58 -12.88 -10.60
N ASN A 260 7.23 -11.66 -11.02
CA ASN A 260 6.71 -11.29 -12.34
C ASN A 260 7.85 -10.94 -13.32
#